data_AF-A0A4P9XI11-F1
#
_entry.id   AF-A0A4P9XI11-F1
#
_cell.length_a   1.000
_cell.length_b   1.000
_cell.length_c   1.000
_cell.angle_alpha   90.00
_cell.angle_beta   90.00
_cell.angle_gamma   90.00
#
_symmetry.space_group_name_H-M   'P 1'
#
loop_
_entity.id
_entity.type
_entity.pdbx_description
1 polymer ?
#
loop_
_entity_poly.entity_id
_entity_poly.type
_entity_poly.pdbx_seq_one_letter_code
_entity_poly.pdbx_strand_id
1 'polypeptide(L)'
;MRLASLLGATITALASLALIGSFVSATLFDDASSESSGSLDSRIMSLVDNDMFTLYPAFRYKTLFGVDPVFEKDDQDRVFHIRIPEGISGAKQTIDIIYKDNEKVPLVAEFRKYTRDGLRIADSKLVYMRFSTNRQRSKFYEIVNHNHTRIRVTIKYKALSNSGKLLVKDVSNNVAGTLPGAKAWNGRDFADMILAHTMPSLA
;
A
#
# COMPACT_ATOMS: atom_id res chain seq x y z
N MET A 1 -39.95 52.95 7.17
CA MET A 1 -39.23 52.07 8.13
C MET A 1 -37.76 52.04 7.77
N ARG A 2 -36.93 52.11 8.81
CA ARG A 2 -35.47 52.10 8.80
C ARG A 2 -34.91 50.73 8.39
N LEU A 3 -33.71 50.77 7.76
CA LEU A 3 -32.63 49.77 7.76
C LEU A 3 -32.93 48.44 7.04
N ALA A 4 -32.02 47.75 6.36
CA ALA A 4 -30.64 47.96 5.92
C ALA A 4 -30.40 46.84 4.88
N SER A 5 -29.80 47.12 3.73
CA SER A 5 -28.43 46.71 3.37
C SER A 5 -28.09 45.22 3.60
N LEU A 6 -27.98 44.47 2.50
CA LEU A 6 -26.73 43.91 1.98
C LEU A 6 -27.07 43.40 0.55
N LEU A 7 -26.70 44.06 -0.55
CA LEU A 7 -25.35 44.02 -1.15
C LEU A 7 -24.70 42.66 -0.89
N GLY A 8 -24.48 41.78 -1.85
CA GLY A 8 -24.29 41.96 -3.27
C GLY A 8 -23.52 40.73 -3.73
N ALA A 9 -23.65 40.43 -5.01
CA ALA A 9 -23.08 39.27 -5.69
C ALA A 9 -21.69 38.83 -5.20
N THR A 10 -21.53 37.53 -4.99
CA THR A 10 -20.27 36.84 -5.25
C THR A 10 -20.52 35.74 -6.26
N ILE A 11 -20.24 36.10 -7.52
CA ILE A 11 -19.83 35.18 -8.57
C ILE A 11 -18.46 34.63 -8.15
N THR A 12 -18.35 33.32 -7.98
CA THR A 12 -17.07 32.60 -8.05
C THR A 12 -17.37 31.21 -8.60
N ALA A 13 -17.40 31.09 -9.94
CA ALA A 13 -16.25 30.78 -10.78
C ALA A 13 -15.99 29.26 -10.83
N LEU A 14 -16.49 28.66 -11.92
CA LEU A 14 -15.79 27.59 -12.61
C LEU A 14 -14.31 28.00 -12.74
N ALA A 15 -13.43 27.26 -12.09
CA ALA A 15 -12.00 27.34 -12.33
C ALA A 15 -11.47 25.90 -12.42
N SER A 16 -11.35 25.43 -13.67
CA SER A 16 -10.17 24.75 -14.21
C SER A 16 -9.47 23.77 -13.24
N LEU A 17 -9.62 22.46 -13.39
CA LEU A 17 -8.99 21.67 -14.45
C LEU A 17 -7.75 22.34 -15.08
N ALA A 18 -6.72 22.59 -14.27
CA ALA A 18 -5.33 22.67 -14.72
C ALA A 18 -4.41 22.76 -13.51
N LEU A 19 -3.67 21.69 -13.21
CA LEU A 19 -2.23 21.72 -12.94
C LEU A 19 -1.70 20.29 -12.95
N ILE A 20 -1.58 19.79 -14.18
CA ILE A 20 -0.42 18.97 -14.55
C ILE A 20 0.80 19.88 -14.35
N GLY A 21 1.75 19.44 -13.55
CA GLY A 21 3.06 20.06 -13.39
C GLY A 21 3.56 19.90 -11.96
N SER A 22 4.79 19.51 -11.66
CA SER A 22 5.93 19.15 -12.48
C SER A 22 6.83 18.33 -11.56
N PHE A 23 7.29 17.20 -12.06
CA PHE A 23 8.55 16.52 -11.77
C PHE A 23 9.36 17.08 -10.59
N VAL A 24 9.18 16.52 -9.39
CA VAL A 24 10.27 16.58 -8.39
C VAL A 24 11.28 15.52 -8.80
N SER A 25 12.34 16.03 -9.43
CA SER A 25 13.55 15.30 -9.78
C SER A 25 14.09 14.55 -8.55
N ALA A 26 14.52 13.32 -8.78
CA ALA A 26 15.08 12.45 -7.76
C ALA A 26 16.46 12.94 -7.32
N THR A 27 16.53 13.62 -6.19
CA THR A 27 17.70 13.72 -5.32
C THR A 27 17.14 13.65 -3.89
N LEU A 28 17.48 12.70 -3.04
CA LEU A 28 18.73 12.58 -2.31
C LEU A 28 18.68 11.25 -1.56
N PHE A 29 19.63 10.35 -1.80
CA PHE A 29 20.14 9.43 -0.78
C PHE A 29 21.56 9.09 -1.21
N ASP A 30 22.41 10.10 -1.09
CA ASP A 30 23.83 9.87 -0.91
C ASP A 30 24.14 10.02 0.58
N ASP A 31 25.09 9.18 0.98
CA ASP A 31 25.79 9.06 2.24
C ASP A 31 25.22 8.32 3.47
N ALA A 32 26.05 7.33 3.81
CA ALA A 32 26.41 6.72 5.08
C ALA A 32 25.49 6.85 6.31
N SER A 33 25.08 5.69 6.84
CA SER A 33 25.64 5.27 8.14
C SER A 33 25.57 3.74 8.30
N SER A 34 26.71 3.19 8.68
CA SER A 34 26.89 1.88 9.29
C SER A 34 26.48 2.02 10.76
N GLU A 35 25.52 1.23 11.26
CA GLU A 35 25.55 0.51 12.56
C GLU A 35 24.15 0.07 13.08
N SER A 36 24.19 -1.05 13.84
CA SER A 36 23.18 -1.68 14.72
C SER A 36 22.30 -2.80 14.13
N SER A 37 22.70 -4.05 14.39
CA SER A 37 22.27 -5.29 13.73
C SER A 37 21.37 -6.22 14.58
N GLY A 38 20.42 -5.71 15.36
CA GLY A 38 19.50 -6.60 16.09
C GLY A 38 18.09 -6.07 16.36
N SER A 39 17.95 -4.81 16.78
CA SER A 39 16.64 -4.22 17.10
C SER A 39 16.04 -3.36 15.97
N LEU A 40 16.90 -2.80 15.11
CA LEU A 40 16.47 -2.01 13.96
C LEU A 40 15.76 -2.91 12.93
N ASP A 41 16.26 -4.12 12.70
CA ASP A 41 15.72 -5.04 11.71
C ASP A 41 14.29 -5.49 12.06
N SER A 42 13.97 -5.76 13.32
CA SER A 42 12.61 -6.17 13.73
C SER A 42 11.61 -5.01 13.63
N ARG A 43 12.01 -3.79 14.01
CA ARG A 43 11.19 -2.59 13.85
C ARG A 43 10.97 -2.25 12.38
N ILE A 44 11.99 -2.40 11.54
CA ILE A 44 11.85 -2.18 10.09
C ILE A 44 10.99 -3.27 9.47
N MET A 45 11.15 -4.53 9.90
CA MET A 45 10.33 -5.65 9.42
C MET A 45 8.85 -5.42 9.71
N SER A 46 8.48 -4.96 10.92
CA SER A 46 7.07 -4.71 11.26
C SER A 46 6.41 -3.58 10.47
N LEU A 47 7.19 -2.68 9.85
CA LEU A 47 6.67 -1.66 8.93
C LEU A 47 6.29 -2.23 7.56
N VAL A 48 6.91 -3.35 7.17
CA VAL A 48 6.73 -3.96 5.84
C VAL A 48 6.11 -5.34 5.88
N ASP A 49 5.90 -5.90 7.06
CA ASP A 49 5.16 -7.13 7.31
C ASP A 49 4.18 -6.89 8.48
N ASN A 50 2.89 -6.87 8.16
CA ASN A 50 1.82 -6.63 9.11
C ASN A 50 0.72 -7.69 8.95
N ASP A 51 -0.37 -7.56 9.69
CA ASP A 51 -1.46 -8.53 9.69
C ASP A 51 -2.30 -8.57 8.40
N MET A 52 -2.25 -7.53 7.56
CA MET A 52 -3.00 -7.46 6.30
C MET A 52 -2.18 -7.86 5.07
N PHE A 53 -0.88 -7.54 5.07
CA PHE A 53 0.02 -7.82 3.95
C PHE A 53 1.49 -7.87 4.38
N THR A 54 2.30 -8.44 3.49
CA THR A 54 3.75 -8.48 3.56
C THR A 54 4.31 -7.87 2.28
N LEU A 55 5.26 -6.94 2.37
CA LEU A 55 5.99 -6.37 1.22
C LEU A 55 7.36 -7.05 1.01
N TYR A 56 7.87 -7.77 2.01
CA TYR A 56 9.21 -8.35 2.02
C TYR A 56 9.20 -9.84 2.43
N PRO A 57 9.91 -10.73 1.72
CA PRO A 57 10.76 -10.47 0.56
C PRO A 57 9.97 -10.19 -0.72
N ALA A 58 8.70 -10.56 -0.81
CA ALA A 58 7.83 -10.25 -1.94
C ALA A 58 6.50 -9.70 -1.42
N PHE A 59 5.80 -8.93 -2.25
CA PHE A 59 4.46 -8.49 -1.92
C PHE A 59 3.48 -9.67 -1.89
N ARG A 60 2.69 -9.78 -0.82
CA ARG A 60 1.57 -10.70 -0.66
C ARG A 60 0.54 -10.06 0.27
N TYR A 61 -0.74 -10.18 -0.04
CA TYR A 61 -1.78 -9.92 0.94
C TYR A 61 -2.06 -11.20 1.73
N LYS A 62 -2.48 -11.05 2.97
CA LYS A 62 -2.68 -12.18 3.86
C LYS A 62 -4.14 -12.63 3.86
N THR A 63 -4.35 -13.95 3.82
CA THR A 63 -5.64 -14.60 4.06
C THR A 63 -5.54 -15.52 5.28
N LEU A 64 -6.68 -16.03 5.72
CA LEU A 64 -6.77 -17.05 6.77
C LEU A 64 -6.65 -18.44 6.16
N PHE A 65 -6.07 -19.38 6.90
CA PHE A 65 -6.00 -20.78 6.45
C PHE A 65 -7.41 -21.34 6.21
N GLY A 66 -7.60 -22.00 5.06
CA GLY A 66 -8.88 -22.57 4.66
C GLY A 66 -9.94 -21.54 4.29
N VAL A 67 -9.56 -20.26 4.12
CA VAL A 67 -10.46 -19.19 3.68
C VAL A 67 -10.07 -18.73 2.28
N ASP A 68 -10.98 -18.96 1.34
CA ASP A 68 -10.81 -18.51 -0.04
C ASP A 68 -11.29 -17.05 -0.19
N PRO A 69 -10.44 -16.16 -0.74
CA PRO A 69 -10.87 -14.81 -1.10
C PRO A 69 -11.88 -14.85 -2.25
N VAL A 70 -12.85 -13.94 -2.19
CA VAL A 70 -13.78 -13.68 -3.29
C VAL A 70 -13.30 -12.45 -4.05
N PHE A 71 -13.22 -12.59 -5.37
CA PHE A 71 -12.71 -11.56 -6.27
C PHE A 71 -13.84 -10.97 -7.12
N GLU A 72 -13.94 -9.65 -7.16
CA GLU A 72 -14.81 -8.94 -8.10
C GLU A 72 -13.95 -8.23 -9.14
N LYS A 73 -14.39 -8.32 -10.41
CA LYS A 73 -13.66 -7.84 -11.57
C LYS A 73 -14.45 -6.79 -12.32
N ASP A 74 -13.74 -5.83 -12.90
CA ASP A 74 -14.31 -4.80 -13.76
C ASP A 74 -14.53 -5.33 -15.19
N ASP A 75 -15.03 -4.46 -16.07
CA ASP A 75 -15.26 -4.74 -17.48
C ASP A 75 -13.97 -5.04 -18.29
N GLN A 76 -12.80 -4.76 -17.72
CA GLN A 76 -11.49 -5.05 -18.29
C GLN A 76 -10.84 -6.33 -17.72
N ASP A 77 -11.61 -7.12 -16.97
CA ASP A 77 -11.18 -8.33 -16.26
C ASP A 77 -10.09 -8.06 -15.20
N ARG A 78 -10.04 -6.84 -14.66
CA ARG A 78 -9.13 -6.47 -13.56
C ARG A 78 -9.85 -6.63 -12.23
N VAL A 79 -9.19 -7.21 -11.24
CA VAL A 79 -9.74 -7.33 -9.89
C VAL A 79 -9.76 -5.96 -9.22
N PHE A 80 -10.95 -5.40 -8.98
CA PHE A 80 -11.09 -4.09 -8.31
C PHE A 80 -11.48 -4.23 -6.84
N HIS A 81 -12.01 -5.37 -6.42
CA HIS A 81 -12.37 -5.64 -5.04
C HIS A 81 -12.05 -7.09 -4.66
N ILE A 82 -11.45 -7.27 -3.48
CA ILE A 82 -11.19 -8.59 -2.87
C ILE A 82 -11.86 -8.61 -1.52
N ARG A 83 -12.72 -9.60 -1.29
CA ARG A 83 -13.35 -9.87 0.00
C ARG A 83 -12.76 -11.13 0.61
N ILE A 84 -12.11 -10.98 1.74
CA ILE A 84 -11.59 -12.08 2.56
C ILE A 84 -12.56 -12.23 3.74
N PRO A 85 -13.40 -13.27 3.77
CA PRO A 85 -14.39 -13.43 4.81
C PRO A 85 -13.75 -13.70 6.18
N GLU A 86 -14.55 -13.55 7.23
CA GLU A 86 -14.15 -13.91 8.59
C GLU A 86 -13.83 -15.41 8.62
N GLY A 87 -12.70 -15.78 9.21
CA GLY A 87 -12.40 -17.18 9.58
C GLY A 87 -12.75 -17.43 11.04
N ILE A 88 -12.57 -18.66 11.50
CA ILE A 88 -12.98 -19.12 12.85
C ILE A 88 -12.47 -18.21 13.99
N SER A 89 -11.36 -17.49 13.81
CA SER A 89 -10.74 -16.64 14.85
C SER A 89 -10.40 -15.21 14.41
N GLY A 90 -10.64 -14.85 13.14
CA GLY A 90 -10.01 -13.69 12.50
C GLY A 90 -11.00 -12.77 11.81
N ALA A 91 -10.81 -11.46 11.99
CA ALA A 91 -11.62 -10.42 11.37
C ALA A 91 -11.78 -10.56 9.84
N LYS A 92 -12.95 -10.17 9.33
CA LYS A 92 -13.17 -9.92 7.89
C LYS A 92 -12.22 -8.84 7.38
N GLN A 93 -11.72 -9.02 6.16
CA GLN A 93 -10.89 -8.04 5.46
C GLN A 93 -11.40 -7.77 4.04
N THR A 94 -11.27 -6.54 3.58
CA THR A 94 -11.49 -6.18 2.18
C THR A 94 -10.27 -5.46 1.62
N ILE A 95 -10.09 -5.56 0.31
CA ILE A 95 -9.06 -4.86 -0.44
C ILE A 95 -9.73 -4.19 -1.63
N ASP A 96 -9.79 -2.87 -1.63
CA ASP A 96 -10.24 -2.08 -2.78
C ASP A 96 -9.04 -1.67 -3.62
N ILE A 97 -9.11 -1.86 -4.94
CA ILE A 97 -7.97 -1.68 -5.85
C ILE A 97 -8.35 -0.65 -6.90
N ILE A 98 -7.55 0.40 -7.00
CA ILE A 98 -7.72 1.48 -7.98
C ILE A 98 -6.61 1.38 -9.01
N TYR A 99 -7.01 1.32 -10.28
CA TYR A 99 -6.11 1.32 -11.42
C TYR A 99 -5.98 2.72 -12.00
N LYS A 100 -4.83 3.00 -12.62
CA LYS A 100 -4.66 4.21 -13.42
C LYS A 100 -5.13 3.95 -14.84
N ASP A 101 -6.09 4.73 -15.33
CA ASP A 101 -6.60 4.63 -16.70
C ASP A 101 -6.95 3.17 -17.09
N ASN A 102 -6.53 2.73 -18.28
CA ASN A 102 -6.68 1.36 -18.77
C ASN A 102 -5.48 0.46 -18.43
N GLU A 103 -4.66 0.82 -17.45
CA GLU A 103 -3.53 -0.02 -17.03
C GLU A 103 -4.04 -1.24 -16.26
N LYS A 104 -3.40 -2.41 -16.48
CA LYS A 104 -3.63 -3.64 -15.71
C LYS A 104 -2.75 -3.75 -14.46
N VAL A 105 -2.16 -2.63 -14.02
CA VAL A 105 -1.32 -2.58 -12.82
C VAL A 105 -1.96 -1.63 -11.79
N PRO A 106 -2.07 -2.05 -10.52
CA PRO A 106 -2.76 -1.24 -9.52
C PRO A 106 -1.96 0.02 -9.18
N LEU A 107 -2.65 1.15 -9.02
CA LEU A 107 -2.06 2.39 -8.54
C LEU A 107 -2.19 2.49 -7.02
N VAL A 108 -3.34 2.09 -6.49
CA VAL A 108 -3.65 2.15 -5.06
C VAL A 108 -4.36 0.86 -4.65
N ALA A 109 -4.03 0.34 -3.47
CA ALA A 109 -4.82 -0.68 -2.79
C ALA A 109 -5.16 -0.21 -1.38
N GLU A 110 -6.44 -0.19 -1.04
CA GLU A 110 -6.93 0.13 0.30
C GLU A 110 -7.32 -1.16 1.01
N PHE A 111 -6.57 -1.47 2.06
CA PHE A 111 -6.81 -2.60 2.94
C PHE A 111 -7.68 -2.13 4.10
N ARG A 112 -8.82 -2.77 4.32
CA ARG A 112 -9.68 -2.53 5.48
C ARG A 112 -9.89 -3.81 6.24
N LYS A 113 -9.60 -3.78 7.54
CA LYS A 113 -9.88 -4.88 8.46
C LYS A 113 -11.03 -4.47 9.35
N TYR A 114 -12.03 -5.32 9.45
CA TYR A 114 -13.24 -5.06 10.22
C TYR A 114 -13.13 -5.64 11.64
N THR A 115 -13.99 -5.21 12.54
CA THR A 115 -14.21 -5.89 13.82
C THR A 115 -14.78 -7.30 13.59
N ARG A 116 -14.77 -8.18 14.60
CA ARG A 116 -15.30 -9.55 14.47
C ARG A 116 -16.78 -9.58 14.07
N ASP A 117 -17.58 -8.64 14.56
CA ASP A 117 -18.99 -8.48 14.13
C ASP A 117 -19.14 -8.03 12.67
N GLY A 118 -18.05 -7.63 12.00
CA GLY A 118 -18.04 -7.15 10.62
C GLY A 118 -18.61 -5.75 10.42
N LEU A 119 -19.00 -5.04 11.49
CA LEU A 119 -19.76 -3.79 11.40
C LEU A 119 -18.90 -2.53 11.39
N ARG A 120 -17.70 -2.57 11.98
CA ARG A 120 -16.82 -1.40 12.12
C ARG A 120 -15.46 -1.69 11.50
N ILE A 121 -14.78 -0.65 11.03
CA ILE A 121 -13.39 -0.75 10.58
C ILE A 121 -12.50 -0.69 11.83
N ALA A 122 -11.71 -1.74 12.05
CA ALA A 122 -10.77 -1.86 13.16
C ALA A 122 -9.39 -1.27 12.81
N ASP A 123 -8.93 -1.47 11.58
CA ASP A 123 -7.71 -0.84 11.04
C ASP A 123 -7.84 -0.68 9.53
N SER A 124 -7.09 0.25 8.96
CA SER A 124 -6.99 0.44 7.52
C SER A 124 -5.59 0.88 7.11
N LYS A 125 -5.18 0.46 5.90
CA LYS A 125 -3.91 0.83 5.30
C LYS A 125 -4.12 1.12 3.82
N LEU A 126 -3.70 2.31 3.39
CA LEU A 126 -3.70 2.70 2.00
C LEU A 126 -2.30 2.51 1.42
N VAL A 127 -2.16 1.70 0.39
CA VAL A 127 -0.88 1.38 -0.26
C VAL A 127 -0.87 1.97 -1.66
N TYR A 128 -0.13 3.06 -1.83
CA TYR A 128 0.19 3.60 -3.14
C TYR A 128 1.33 2.80 -3.76
N MET A 129 1.18 2.41 -5.02
CA MET A 129 2.12 1.56 -5.73
C MET A 129 2.62 2.26 -6.98
N ARG A 130 3.93 2.16 -7.25
CA ARG A 130 4.51 2.61 -8.51
C ARG A 130 5.35 1.53 -9.15
N PHE A 131 4.99 1.20 -10.38
CA PHE A 131 5.69 0.22 -11.19
C PHE A 131 6.66 0.89 -12.16
N SER A 132 7.67 0.14 -12.58
CA SER A 132 8.54 0.51 -13.69
C SER A 132 7.77 0.42 -15.01
N THR A 133 7.81 1.48 -15.81
CA THR A 133 7.20 1.50 -17.16
C THR A 133 7.73 0.37 -18.05
N ASN A 134 9.04 0.12 -18.03
CA ASN A 134 9.69 -0.78 -18.99
C ASN A 134 9.64 -2.26 -18.56
N ARG A 135 9.50 -2.55 -17.26
CA ARG A 135 9.56 -3.93 -16.73
C ARG A 135 8.31 -4.34 -15.95
N GLN A 136 7.37 -3.42 -15.72
CA GLN A 136 6.16 -3.62 -14.90
C GLN A 136 6.41 -4.21 -13.51
N ARG A 137 7.61 -3.97 -12.97
CA ARG A 137 8.00 -4.37 -11.60
C ARG A 137 7.79 -3.22 -10.63
N SER A 138 7.32 -3.53 -9.43
CA SER A 138 7.18 -2.53 -8.38
C SER A 138 8.53 -1.86 -8.08
N LYS A 139 8.56 -0.54 -7.98
CA LYS A 139 9.74 0.26 -7.63
C LYS A 139 9.57 0.96 -6.30
N PHE A 140 8.34 1.28 -5.94
CA PHE A 140 8.05 2.13 -4.80
C PHE A 140 6.66 1.82 -4.24
N TYR A 141 6.56 1.89 -2.92
CA TYR A 141 5.30 1.96 -2.19
C TYR A 141 5.31 3.13 -1.22
N GLU A 142 4.14 3.74 -1.05
CA GLU A 142 3.86 4.57 0.11
C GLU A 142 2.68 3.95 0.85
N ILE A 143 2.88 3.58 2.11
CA ILE A 143 1.84 3.09 3.00
C ILE A 143 1.40 4.26 3.87
N VAL A 144 0.10 4.53 3.89
CA VAL A 144 -0.54 5.45 4.83
C VAL A 144 -1.40 4.62 5.78
N ASN A 145 -1.02 4.59 7.05
CA ASN A 145 -1.80 3.90 8.08
C ASN A 145 -3.02 4.72 8.50
N HIS A 146 -3.98 4.08 9.17
CA HIS A 146 -5.16 4.72 9.75
C HIS A 146 -4.83 5.95 10.63
N ASN A 147 -3.72 5.93 11.36
CA ASN A 147 -3.26 7.07 12.17
C ASN A 147 -2.46 8.13 11.38
N HIS A 148 -2.56 8.12 10.05
CA HIS A 148 -1.84 8.99 9.12
C HIS A 148 -0.31 8.90 9.13
N THR A 149 0.28 7.91 9.83
CA THR A 149 1.72 7.64 9.69
C THR A 149 2.04 7.15 8.30
N ARG A 150 3.20 7.57 7.76
CA ARG A 150 3.60 7.29 6.39
C ARG A 150 4.89 6.50 6.34
N ILE A 151 4.86 5.38 5.63
CA ILE A 151 6.02 4.53 5.39
C ILE A 151 6.31 4.55 3.89
N ARG A 152 7.53 4.93 3.53
CA ARG A 152 8.01 4.87 2.15
C ARG A 152 8.93 3.69 1.97
N VAL A 153 8.67 2.93 0.93
CA VAL A 153 9.40 1.71 0.61
C VAL A 153 9.89 1.82 -0.82
N THR A 154 11.20 1.73 -1.03
CA THR A 154 11.82 1.77 -2.37
C THR A 154 12.54 0.47 -2.63
N ILE A 155 12.37 -0.13 -3.81
CA ILE A 155 13.10 -1.33 -4.21
C ILE A 155 14.22 -0.94 -5.17
N LYS A 156 15.47 -1.25 -4.81
CA LYS A 156 16.63 -1.14 -5.69
C LYS A 156 17.05 -2.53 -6.16
N TYR A 157 16.63 -2.90 -7.37
CA TYR A 157 17.02 -4.16 -8.01
C TYR A 157 18.47 -4.15 -8.48
N LYS A 158 19.12 -5.32 -8.47
CA LYS A 158 20.39 -5.52 -9.16
C LYS A 158 20.17 -5.47 -10.68
N ALA A 159 21.18 -5.06 -11.45
CA ALA A 159 21.11 -5.03 -12.90
C ALA A 159 20.66 -6.41 -13.43
N LEU A 160 19.66 -6.40 -14.32
CA LEU A 160 19.04 -7.59 -14.93
C LEU A 160 18.44 -8.64 -13.96
N SER A 161 18.42 -8.38 -12.64
CA SER A 161 17.90 -9.34 -11.64
C SER A 161 16.43 -9.09 -11.27
N ASN A 162 15.76 -10.15 -10.80
CA ASN A 162 14.45 -10.07 -10.11
C ASN A 162 14.62 -9.88 -8.60
N SER A 163 15.85 -9.73 -8.11
CA SER A 163 16.16 -9.52 -6.70
C SER A 163 16.93 -8.21 -6.47
N GLY A 164 16.82 -7.66 -5.27
CA GLY A 164 17.38 -6.38 -4.89
C GLY A 164 17.43 -6.17 -3.39
N LYS A 165 17.49 -4.89 -3.01
CA LYS A 165 17.35 -4.43 -1.62
C LYS A 165 16.10 -3.58 -1.47
N LEU A 166 15.41 -3.76 -0.35
CA LEU A 166 14.30 -2.93 0.07
C LEU A 166 14.86 -1.81 0.97
N LEU A 167 14.57 -0.56 0.65
CA LEU A 167 14.85 0.57 1.52
C LEU A 167 13.53 1.00 2.13
N VAL A 168 13.46 1.03 3.46
CA VAL A 168 12.26 1.35 4.22
C VAL A 168 12.52 2.62 5.02
N LYS A 169 11.58 3.57 4.98
CA LYS A 169 11.63 4.79 5.79
C LYS A 169 10.24 5.08 6.35
N ASP A 170 10.10 5.04 7.66
CA ASP A 170 9.00 5.68 8.38
C ASP A 170 9.26 7.19 8.40
N VAL A 171 8.49 7.92 7.61
CA VAL A 171 8.61 9.38 7.45
C VAL A 171 8.13 10.10 8.69
N SER A 172 7.17 9.51 9.42
CA SER A 172 6.55 10.14 10.58
C SER A 172 7.42 10.01 11.83
N ASN A 173 8.16 8.91 11.95
CA ASN A 173 8.98 8.62 13.14
C ASN A 173 10.50 8.68 12.88
N ASN A 174 10.94 9.08 11.67
CA ASN A 174 12.34 9.15 11.25
C ASN A 174 13.12 7.83 11.44
N VAL A 175 12.46 6.69 11.25
CA VAL A 175 13.10 5.37 11.30
C VAL A 175 13.39 4.92 9.87
N ALA A 176 14.61 4.45 9.60
CA ALA A 176 14.98 3.95 8.28
C ALA A 176 15.85 2.71 8.38
N GLY A 177 15.79 1.87 7.36
CA GLY A 177 16.55 0.63 7.29
C GLY A 177 16.56 0.02 5.89
N THR A 178 17.42 -0.98 5.70
CA THR A 178 17.60 -1.66 4.43
C THR A 178 17.51 -3.17 4.62
N LEU A 179 16.61 -3.83 3.90
CA LEU A 179 16.47 -5.29 3.90
C LEU A 179 17.03 -5.88 2.59
N PRO A 180 18.05 -6.76 2.63
CA PRO A 180 18.58 -7.42 1.43
C PRO A 180 17.62 -8.51 0.95
N GLY A 181 17.57 -8.84 -0.34
CA GLY A 181 16.81 -10.00 -0.83
C GLY A 181 15.35 -9.72 -1.24
N ALA A 182 14.99 -8.45 -1.41
CA ALA A 182 13.69 -8.06 -1.96
C ALA A 182 13.50 -8.66 -3.37
N LYS A 183 12.35 -9.27 -3.62
CA LYS A 183 11.96 -9.92 -4.86
C LYS A 183 11.00 -9.03 -5.64
N ALA A 184 11.19 -9.02 -6.95
CA ALA A 184 10.28 -8.36 -7.88
C ALA A 184 8.98 -9.13 -7.99
N TRP A 185 7.91 -8.37 -8.22
CA TRP A 185 6.61 -8.89 -8.59
C TRP A 185 5.99 -7.97 -9.65
N ASN A 186 5.06 -8.52 -10.43
CA ASN A 186 4.37 -7.81 -11.50
C ASN A 186 2.98 -7.38 -11.04
N GLY A 187 2.66 -6.09 -11.20
CA GLY A 187 1.36 -5.51 -10.85
C GLY A 187 0.15 -6.32 -11.33
N ARG A 188 0.29 -7.01 -12.47
CA ARG A 188 -0.77 -7.84 -13.06
C ARG A 188 -1.15 -9.04 -12.21
N ASP A 189 -0.21 -9.56 -11.43
CA ASP A 189 -0.38 -10.78 -10.66
C ASP A 189 -0.96 -10.48 -9.27
N PHE A 190 -1.43 -9.24 -9.01
CA PHE A 190 -1.86 -8.78 -7.68
C PHE A 190 -2.85 -9.73 -7.02
N ALA A 191 -3.85 -10.20 -7.78
CA ALA A 191 -4.89 -11.10 -7.27
C ALA A 191 -4.33 -12.46 -6.82
N ASP A 192 -3.25 -12.93 -7.44
CA ASP A 192 -2.62 -14.22 -7.18
C ASP A 192 -1.66 -14.20 -5.97
N MET A 193 -1.42 -13.02 -5.37
CA MET A 193 -0.44 -12.83 -4.29
C MET A 193 -1.00 -13.13 -2.91
N ILE A 194 -1.34 -14.40 -2.68
CA ILE A 194 -1.89 -14.85 -1.40
C ILE A 194 -0.78 -15.37 -0.47
N LEU A 195 -0.86 -15.02 0.80
CA LEU A 195 -0.14 -15.65 1.91
C LEU A 195 -1.13 -16.16 2.95
N ALA A 196 -1.12 -17.46 3.24
CA ALA A 196 -1.96 -18.03 4.28
C ALA A 196 -1.35 -17.80 5.67
N HIS A 197 -2.15 -17.34 6.63
CA HIS A 197 -1.77 -17.38 8.04
C HIS A 197 -1.83 -18.82 8.56
N THR A 198 -0.70 -19.35 9.02
CA THR A 198 -0.70 -20.55 9.87
C THR A 198 -1.39 -20.23 11.18
N MET A 199 -2.46 -20.96 11.52
CA MET A 199 -2.98 -20.94 12.89
C MET A 199 -1.86 -21.40 13.84
N PRO A 200 -1.69 -20.78 15.03
CA PRO A 200 -0.88 -21.41 16.06
C PRO A 200 -1.53 -22.76 16.37
N SER A 201 -0.76 -23.84 16.28
CA SER A 201 -1.23 -25.17 16.68
C SER A 201 -1.68 -25.09 18.13
N LEU A 202 -2.95 -25.38 18.39
CA LEU A 202 -3.44 -25.63 19.75
C LEU A 202 -2.69 -26.88 20.25
N ALA A 203 -1.69 -26.64 21.10
CA ALA A 203 -1.06 -27.67 21.95
C ALA A 203 -1.72 -27.63 23.33
#